data_AF-A0A654KIT0-F1
#
_entry.id   AF-A0A654KIT0-F1
#
_cell.length_a   1.000
_cell.length_b   1.000
_cell.length_c   1.000
_cell.angle_alpha   90.00
_cell.angle_beta   90.00
_cell.angle_gamma   90.00
#
_symmetry.space_group_name_H-M   'P 1'
#
loop_
_entity.id
_entity.type
_entity.pdbx_description
1 polymer ?
#
loop_
_entity_poly.entity_id
_entity_poly.type
_entity_poly.pdbx_seq_one_letter_code
_entity_poly.pdbx_strand_id
1 'polypeptide(L)'
;MIVSILGIATSYYQYTVANKTFTCELTLADKIISKWLGLDALLPQVFGIKATCMDAVVSLFGLDYVLWALILFVFLTLLSLVGLFSKPKLSNRALFK
;
A
#
# COMPACT_ATOMS: atom_id res chain seq x y z
N MET A 1 -12.13 -3.81 5.93
CA MET A 1 -12.53 -2.46 5.47
C MET A 1 -11.51 -1.38 5.78
N ILE A 2 -11.14 -1.12 7.05
CA ILE A 2 -10.24 -0.01 7.44
C ILE A 2 -8.88 -0.06 6.73
N VAL A 3 -8.21 -1.20 6.75
CA VAL A 3 -6.91 -1.39 6.08
C VAL A 3 -6.99 -1.13 4.58
N SER A 4 -8.09 -1.54 3.94
CA SER A 4 -8.29 -1.34 2.50
C SER A 4 -8.48 0.13 2.14
N ILE A 5 -9.21 0.89 2.98
CA ILE A 5 -9.39 2.35 2.80
C ILE A 5 -8.04 3.08 2.97
N LEU A 6 -7.27 2.70 3.99
CA LEU A 6 -5.92 3.24 4.19
C LEU A 6 -5.00 2.91 3.01
N GLY A 7 -5.07 1.68 2.48
CA GLY A 7 -4.32 1.27 1.30
C GLY A 7 -4.63 2.10 0.04
N ILE A 8 -5.89 2.48 -0.17
CA ILE A 8 -6.29 3.40 -1.25
C ILE A 8 -5.64 4.78 -1.04
N ALA A 9 -5.73 5.33 0.18
CA ALA A 9 -5.16 6.63 0.50
C ALA A 9 -3.63 6.66 0.31
N THR A 10 -2.92 5.63 0.78
CA THR A 10 -1.47 5.49 0.62
C THR A 10 -1.07 5.33 -0.84
N SER A 11 -1.81 4.57 -1.63
CA SER A 11 -1.53 4.40 -3.07
C SER A 11 -1.77 5.69 -3.85
N TYR A 12 -2.82 6.43 -3.53
CA TYR A 12 -3.10 7.74 -4.14
C TYR A 12 -1.98 8.76 -3.83
N TYR A 13 -1.48 8.76 -2.60
CA TYR A 13 -0.33 9.59 -2.22
C TYR A 13 0.93 9.23 -3.02
N GLN A 14 1.23 7.93 -3.18
CA GLN A 14 2.37 7.47 -3.96
C GLN A 14 2.26 7.87 -5.44
N TYR A 15 1.09 7.72 -6.06
CA TYR A 15 0.86 8.12 -7.45
C TYR A 15 1.01 9.63 -7.67
N THR A 16 0.52 10.45 -6.74
CA THR A 16 0.47 11.91 -6.93
C THR A 16 1.75 12.62 -6.53
N VAL A 17 2.42 12.15 -5.47
CA VAL A 17 3.58 12.81 -4.87
C VAL A 17 4.87 12.08 -5.20
N ALA A 18 4.94 10.76 -4.96
CA ALA A 18 6.20 10.01 -5.09
C ALA A 18 6.65 9.84 -6.55
N ASN A 19 5.72 9.63 -7.50
CA ASN A 19 6.06 9.51 -8.93
C ASN A 19 6.54 10.83 -9.57
N LYS A 20 6.41 11.97 -8.89
CA LYS A 20 6.79 13.30 -9.43
C LYS A 20 8.09 13.85 -8.84
N THR A 21 8.64 13.21 -7.82
CA THR A 21 9.88 13.64 -7.18
C THR A 21 11.10 12.99 -7.85
N PHE A 22 11.71 13.68 -8.83
CA PHE A 22 12.96 13.28 -9.51
C PHE A 22 14.22 13.76 -8.77
N THR A 23 14.17 13.78 -7.45
CA THR A 23 15.31 14.11 -6.60
C THR A 23 15.79 12.83 -5.94
N CYS A 24 17.10 12.56 -5.88
CA CYS A 24 17.66 11.37 -5.23
C CYS A 24 17.55 11.40 -3.69
N GLU A 25 16.45 11.99 -3.21
CA GLU A 25 16.10 12.17 -1.82
C GLU A 25 15.25 11.00 -1.37
N LEU A 26 15.53 10.50 -0.17
CA LEU A 26 14.72 9.46 0.47
C LEU A 26 13.26 9.94 0.56
N THR A 27 12.32 9.09 0.15
CA THR A 27 10.90 9.37 0.32
C THR A 27 10.54 9.39 1.79
N LEU A 28 9.34 9.87 2.12
CA LEU A 28 8.87 9.83 3.50
C LEU A 28 8.83 8.39 4.05
N ALA A 29 8.49 7.41 3.21
CA ALA A 29 8.50 6.00 3.60
C ALA A 29 9.91 5.52 3.93
N ASP A 30 10.89 5.84 3.08
CA ASP A 30 12.29 5.47 3.29
C ASP A 30 12.87 6.14 4.54
N LYS A 31 12.50 7.41 4.80
CA LYS A 31 12.91 8.12 6.02
C LYS A 31 12.33 7.48 7.27
N ILE A 32 11.08 7.00 7.24
CA ILE A 32 10.49 6.27 8.37
C ILE A 32 11.25 4.97 8.61
N ILE A 33 11.50 4.20 7.56
CA ILE A 33 12.18 2.90 7.65
C ILE A 33 13.62 3.07 8.15
N SER A 34 14.39 4.02 7.59
CA SER A 34 15.79 4.25 7.96
C SER A 34 15.99 5.06 9.24
N LYS A 35 15.32 6.21 9.38
CA LYS A 35 15.62 7.14 10.48
C LYS A 35 14.84 6.86 11.75
N TRP A 36 13.60 6.40 11.64
CA TRP A 36 12.74 6.20 12.79
C TRP A 36 12.73 4.76 13.27
N LEU A 37 12.66 3.81 12.32
CA LEU A 37 12.57 2.39 12.62
C LEU A 37 13.93 1.68 12.59
N GLY A 38 14.91 2.21 11.85
CA GLY A 38 16.24 1.60 11.66
C GLY A 38 16.18 0.20 11.03
N LEU A 39 15.08 -0.11 10.35
CA LEU A 39 14.78 -1.48 9.92
C LEU A 39 15.55 -1.89 8.66
N ASP A 40 16.01 -0.90 7.90
CA ASP A 40 16.96 -1.07 6.79
C ASP A 40 18.30 -1.67 7.25
N ALA A 41 18.77 -1.31 8.46
CA ALA A 41 19.98 -1.87 9.05
C ALA A 41 19.77 -3.25 9.69
N LEU A 42 18.59 -3.50 10.27
CA LEU A 42 18.28 -4.79 10.91
C LEU A 42 17.97 -5.91 9.90
N LEU A 43 17.22 -5.61 8.83
CA LEU A 43 16.80 -6.58 7.82
C LEU A 43 16.97 -5.99 6.41
N PRO A 44 18.22 -5.81 5.94
CA PRO A 44 18.54 -5.15 4.67
C PRO A 44 18.04 -5.92 3.45
N GLN A 45 17.75 -7.22 3.58
CA GLN A 45 17.22 -8.02 2.47
C GLN A 45 15.77 -7.65 2.10
N VAL A 46 14.98 -7.20 3.07
CA VAL A 46 13.55 -6.89 2.88
C VAL A 46 13.30 -5.39 2.89
N PHE A 47 14.00 -4.66 3.76
CA PHE A 47 13.81 -3.22 3.97
C PHE A 47 14.98 -2.37 3.46
N GLY A 48 15.94 -2.98 2.77
CA GLY A 48 17.04 -2.25 2.17
C GLY A 48 16.53 -1.31 1.07
N ILE A 49 16.65 -0.01 1.30
CA ILE A 49 16.28 1.01 0.32
C ILE A 49 17.35 1.02 -0.78
N LYS A 50 17.07 0.32 -1.89
CA LYS A 50 17.97 0.18 -3.05
C LYS A 50 17.46 0.94 -4.27
N ALA A 51 16.81 2.07 -4.06
CA ALA A 51 16.32 2.89 -5.16
C ALA A 51 17.51 3.58 -5.87
N THR A 52 17.63 3.37 -7.19
CA THR A 52 18.49 4.19 -8.05
C THR A 52 17.71 5.45 -8.46
N CYS A 53 18.38 6.61 -8.50
CA CYS A 53 17.74 7.92 -8.63
C CYS A 53 16.83 8.10 -9.88
N MET A 54 16.86 7.18 -10.84
CA MET A 54 16.19 7.28 -12.14
C MET A 54 15.15 6.17 -12.39
N ASP A 55 14.98 5.22 -11.46
CA ASP A 55 14.26 3.96 -11.73
C ASP A 55 13.15 3.66 -10.70
N ALA A 56 12.61 4.70 -10.06
CA ALA A 56 11.58 4.56 -9.02
C ALA A 56 10.17 4.25 -9.57
N VAL A 57 9.98 4.34 -10.89
CA VAL A 57 8.68 4.14 -11.55
C VAL A 57 8.76 2.96 -12.50
N VAL A 58 8.53 1.76 -11.96
CA VAL A 58 8.44 0.55 -12.77
C VAL A 58 7.03 0.48 -13.37
N SER A 59 6.97 0.58 -14.69
CA SER A 59 5.73 0.38 -15.44
C SER A 59 5.55 -1.11 -15.76
N LEU A 60 4.37 -1.61 -15.46
CA LEU A 60 3.91 -2.97 -15.77
C LEU A 60 2.75 -2.83 -16.74
N PHE A 61 2.90 -3.40 -17.94
CA PHE A 61 1.91 -3.25 -19.03
C PHE A 61 1.55 -1.79 -19.35
N GLY A 62 2.52 -0.87 -19.25
CA GLY A 62 2.31 0.55 -19.53
C GLY A 62 1.60 1.34 -18.42
N LEU A 63 1.32 0.72 -17.26
CA LEU A 63 0.77 1.36 -16.07
C LEU A 63 1.76 1.28 -14.92
N ASP A 64 1.83 2.33 -14.11
CA ASP A 64 2.65 2.34 -12.89
C ASP A 64 2.21 1.24 -11.93
N TYR A 65 3.16 0.53 -11.31
CA TYR A 65 2.87 -0.52 -10.33
C TYR A 65 1.91 -0.07 -9.21
N VAL A 66 2.00 1.20 -8.80
CA VAL A 66 1.13 1.79 -7.76
C VAL A 66 -0.36 1.72 -8.13
N LEU A 67 -0.69 1.83 -9.42
CA LEU A 67 -2.08 1.74 -9.90
C LEU A 67 -2.63 0.33 -9.75
N TRP A 68 -1.79 -0.70 -9.92
CA TRP A 68 -2.17 -2.09 -9.68
C TRP A 68 -2.51 -2.34 -8.22
N ALA A 69 -1.72 -1.79 -7.29
CA ALA A 69 -2.02 -1.84 -5.86
C ALA A 69 -3.34 -1.14 -5.53
N LEU A 70 -3.60 0.03 -6.13
CA LEU A 70 -4.86 0.76 -5.95
C LEU A 70 -6.07 -0.07 -6.41
N ILE A 71 -5.99 -0.70 -7.58
CA ILE A 71 -7.05 -1.57 -8.10
C ILE A 71 -7.35 -2.71 -7.12
N LEU A 72 -6.33 -3.37 -6.58
CA LEU A 72 -6.51 -4.44 -5.59
C LEU A 72 -7.16 -3.96 -4.31
N PHE A 73 -6.75 -2.81 -3.76
CA PHE A 73 -7.39 -2.27 -2.56
C PHE A 73 -8.85 -1.86 -2.80
N VAL A 74 -9.16 -1.25 -3.95
CA VAL A 74 -10.54 -0.96 -4.36
C VAL A 74 -11.35 -2.26 -4.47
N PHE A 75 -10.81 -3.28 -5.13
CA PHE A 75 -11.48 -4.58 -5.24
C PHE A 75 -11.77 -5.20 -3.87
N LEU A 76 -10.80 -5.18 -2.94
CA LEU A 76 -10.99 -5.66 -1.57
C LEU A 76 -12.04 -4.84 -0.80
N THR A 77 -12.10 -3.52 -1.00
CA THR A 77 -13.17 -2.71 -0.40
C THR A 77 -14.55 -3.10 -0.92
N LEU A 78 -14.68 -3.32 -2.22
CA LEU A 78 -15.94 -3.73 -2.84
C LEU A 78 -16.36 -5.13 -2.36
N LEU A 79 -15.43 -6.09 -2.32
CA LEU A 79 -15.71 -7.43 -1.80
C LEU A 79 -16.15 -7.40 -0.32
N SER A 80 -15.49 -6.57 0.48
CA SER A 80 -15.86 -6.36 1.89
C SER A 80 -17.24 -5.69 2.02
N LEU A 81 -17.60 -4.76 1.11
CA LEU A 81 -18.91 -4.12 1.09
C LEU A 81 -19.99 -5.12 0.67
N VAL A 82 -19.78 -5.85 -0.42
CA VAL A 82 -20.70 -6.88 -0.92
C VAL A 82 -20.90 -7.94 0.14
N GLY A 83 -19.86 -8.40 0.83
CA GLY A 83 -19.97 -9.35 1.94
C GLY A 83 -20.73 -8.79 3.15
N LEU A 84 -20.74 -7.47 3.35
CA LEU A 84 -21.55 -6.82 4.38
C LEU A 84 -23.03 -6.74 3.96
N PHE A 85 -23.30 -6.37 2.72
CA PHE A 85 -24.67 -6.21 2.18
C PHE A 85 -25.33 -7.54 1.80
N SER A 86 -24.56 -8.59 1.53
CA SER A 86 -25.07 -9.91 1.12
C SER A 86 -25.45 -10.81 2.31
N LYS A 87 -25.42 -10.31 3.55
CA LYS A 87 -25.86 -11.09 4.71
C LYS A 87 -27.37 -10.97 4.91
N PRO A 88 -28.19 -12.02 4.65
CA PRO A 88 -29.35 -12.26 5.50
C PRO A 88 -28.80 -12.63 6.90
N LYS A 89 -29.12 -11.83 7.92
CA LYS A 89 -28.77 -11.99 9.37
C LYS A 89 -27.87 -13.20 9.67
N LEU A 90 -26.55 -13.03 9.58
CA LEU A 90 -25.63 -14.03 10.12
C LEU A 90 -25.68 -13.93 11.64
N SER A 91 -26.45 -14.85 12.22
CA SER A 91 -26.76 -14.99 13.65
C SER A 91 -25.51 -14.83 14.52
N ASN A 92 -25.57 -13.81 15.37
CA ASN A 92 -24.63 -13.36 16.39
C ASN A 92 -24.41 -14.40 17.53
N ARG A 93 -24.35 -15.70 17.24
CA ARG A 93 -24.34 -16.78 18.25
C ARG A 93 -23.19 -17.78 18.19
N ALA A 94 -22.36 -17.80 17.15
CA ALA A 94 -21.31 -18.81 17.01
C ALA A 94 -19.91 -18.36 17.48
N LEU A 95 -19.73 -17.09 17.86
CA LEU A 95 -18.44 -16.53 18.29
C LEU A 95 -18.40 -16.15 19.79
N PHE A 96 -19.47 -16.47 20.53
CA PHE A 96 -19.58 -16.30 21.99
C PHE A 96 -19.92 -17.62 22.70
N LYS A 97 -19.45 -18.75 22.17
CA LYS A 97 -19.48 -20.05 22.88
C LYS A 97 -18.08 -20.60 22.98
#